data_AF-A0A3L7V296-F1
#
_entry.id   AF-A0A3L7V296-F1
#
_cell.length_a   1.000
_cell.length_b   1.000
_cell.length_c   1.000
_cell.angle_alpha   90.00
_cell.angle_beta   90.00
_cell.angle_gamma   90.00
#
_symmetry.space_group_name_H-M   'P 1'
#
loop_
_entity.id
_entity.type
_entity.pdbx_description
1 polymer ?
#
loop_
_entity_poly.entity_id
_entity_poly.type
_entity_poly.pdbx_seq_one_letter_code
_entity_poly.pdbx_strand_id
1 'polypeptide(L)'
;MQAELSTWRPLWDFAAVLFVLGMASALSSRDRASWWLSQGLLLLSVVVGFAAASATHPSVDLFPLGIWMPIAWALSLIGLFRIPKPSAVSHTNHDGSL
;
A
#
# COMPACT_ATOMS: atom_id res chain seq x y z
N MET A 1 25.62 -4.77 -20.49
CA MET A 1 24.16 -4.60 -20.71
C MET A 1 23.33 -5.71 -20.09
N GLN A 2 23.59 -7.01 -20.31
CA GLN A 2 22.71 -8.07 -19.75
C GLN A 2 22.91 -8.37 -18.25
N ALA A 3 24.13 -8.20 -17.71
CA ALA A 3 24.44 -8.43 -16.29
C ALA A 3 23.86 -7.37 -15.34
N GLU A 4 23.61 -6.15 -15.82
CA GLU A 4 22.97 -5.10 -15.02
C GLU A 4 21.48 -5.42 -14.83
N LEU A 5 20.80 -5.89 -15.88
CA LEU A 5 19.37 -6.20 -15.82
C LEU A 5 19.06 -7.38 -14.87
N SER A 6 19.91 -8.40 -14.82
CA SER A 6 19.73 -9.57 -13.94
C SER A 6 19.91 -9.25 -12.45
N THR A 7 20.64 -8.18 -12.13
CA THR A 7 20.92 -7.78 -10.74
C THR A 7 19.72 -7.08 -10.10
N TRP A 8 18.95 -6.31 -10.87
CA TRP A 8 17.82 -5.52 -10.37
C TRP A 8 16.48 -6.24 -10.49
N ARG A 9 16.35 -7.20 -11.41
CA ARG A 9 15.12 -8.00 -11.63
C ARG A 9 14.49 -8.54 -10.33
N PRO A 10 15.25 -9.15 -9.39
CA PRO A 10 14.66 -9.71 -8.17
C PRO A 10 14.01 -8.66 -7.26
N LEU A 11 14.51 -7.42 -7.24
CA LEU A 11 13.94 -6.33 -6.45
C LEU A 11 12.60 -5.86 -7.04
N TRP A 12 12.50 -5.81 -8.37
CA TRP A 12 11.24 -5.52 -9.05
C TRP A 12 10.19 -6.60 -8.81
N ASP A 13 10.57 -7.87 -8.89
CA ASP A 13 9.68 -9.00 -8.64
C ASP A 13 9.19 -8.98 -7.18
N PHE A 14 10.09 -8.72 -6.22
CA PHE A 14 9.73 -8.59 -4.80
C PHE A 14 8.78 -7.41 -4.54
N ALA A 15 9.03 -6.24 -5.15
CA ALA A 15 8.13 -5.09 -5.07
C ALA A 15 6.73 -5.42 -5.63
N ALA A 16 6.66 -6.11 -6.78
CA ALA A 16 5.39 -6.52 -7.36
C ALA A 16 4.62 -7.50 -6.44
N VAL A 17 5.31 -8.45 -5.81
CA VAL A 17 4.71 -9.37 -4.84
C VAL A 17 4.14 -8.62 -3.64
N LEU A 18 4.91 -7.69 -3.05
CA LEU A 18 4.44 -6.87 -1.93
C LEU A 18 3.22 -6.02 -2.30
N PHE A 19 3.20 -5.49 -3.53
CA PHE A 19 2.07 -4.70 -4.02
C PHE A 19 0.81 -5.56 -4.13
N VAL A 20 0.90 -6.74 -4.74
CA VAL A 20 -0.23 -7.67 -4.88
C VAL A 20 -0.73 -8.13 -3.51
N LEU A 21 0.17 -8.49 -2.59
CA LEU A 21 -0.18 -8.88 -1.22
C LEU A 21 -0.85 -7.73 -0.46
N GLY A 22 -0.28 -6.51 -0.55
CA GLY A 22 -0.84 -5.32 0.06
C GLY A 22 -2.24 -5.00 -0.47
N MET A 23 -2.46 -5.10 -1.79
CA MET A 23 -3.76 -4.84 -2.40
C MET A 23 -4.79 -5.91 -2.02
N ALA A 24 -4.43 -7.18 -2.09
CA ALA A 24 -5.32 -8.28 -1.70
C ALA A 24 -5.70 -8.22 -0.22
N SER A 25 -4.73 -7.88 0.64
CA SER A 25 -4.95 -7.69 2.08
C SER A 25 -5.85 -6.47 2.34
N ALA A 26 -5.66 -5.37 1.61
CA ALA A 26 -6.50 -4.17 1.76
C ALA A 26 -7.97 -4.47 1.40
N LEU A 27 -8.19 -5.16 0.28
CA LEU A 27 -9.53 -5.54 -0.20
C LEU A 27 -10.23 -6.56 0.71
N SER A 28 -9.47 -7.43 1.38
CA SER A 28 -10.01 -8.47 2.27
C SER A 28 -10.10 -8.03 3.73
N SER A 29 -9.47 -6.90 4.10
CA SER A 29 -9.43 -6.42 5.48
C SER A 29 -10.80 -6.04 6.03
N ARG A 30 -11.25 -6.76 7.04
CA ARG A 30 -12.50 -6.44 7.76
C ARG A 30 -12.23 -5.48 8.92
N ASP A 31 -11.10 -5.66 9.60
CA ASP A 31 -10.70 -4.86 10.74
C ASP A 31 -9.77 -3.69 10.34
N ARG A 32 -9.66 -2.70 11.24
CA ARG A 32 -8.85 -1.49 10.98
C ARG A 32 -7.35 -1.78 11.03
N ALA A 33 -6.89 -2.75 11.81
CA ALA A 33 -5.48 -3.08 11.94
C ALA A 33 -4.93 -3.74 10.66
N SER A 34 -5.63 -4.75 10.12
CA SER A 34 -5.29 -5.41 8.86
C SER A 34 -5.30 -4.43 7.69
N TRP A 35 -6.23 -3.47 7.71
CA TRP A 35 -6.27 -2.42 6.70
C TRP A 35 -5.01 -1.53 6.74
N TRP A 36 -4.57 -1.10 7.93
CA TRP A 36 -3.30 -0.37 8.11
C TRP A 36 -2.07 -1.17 7.71
N LEU A 37 -2.03 -2.45 8.08
CA LEU A 37 -0.95 -3.36 7.68
C LEU A 37 -0.85 -3.45 6.15
N SER A 38 -2.00 -3.51 5.47
CA SER A 38 -2.08 -3.54 4.01
C SER A 38 -1.56 -2.25 3.38
N GLN A 39 -1.89 -1.09 3.95
CA GLN A 39 -1.33 0.20 3.52
C GLN A 39 0.19 0.26 3.73
N GLY A 40 0.71 -0.34 4.82
CA GLY A 40 2.14 -0.47 5.07
C GLY A 40 2.85 -1.33 4.02
N LEU A 41 2.27 -2.47 3.64
CA LEU A 41 2.80 -3.34 2.58
C LEU A 41 2.81 -2.66 1.22
N LEU A 42 1.73 -1.92 0.88
CA LEU A 42 1.67 -1.12 -0.33
C LEU A 42 2.76 -0.05 -0.33
N LEU A 43 2.94 0.70 0.76
CA LEU A 43 3.99 1.71 0.87
C LEU A 43 5.38 1.09 0.71
N LEU A 44 5.65 -0.03 1.39
CA LEU A 44 6.92 -0.75 1.30
C LEU A 44 7.20 -1.19 -0.14
N SER A 45 6.19 -1.68 -0.87
CA SER A 45 6.34 -2.07 -2.28
C SER A 45 6.79 -0.90 -3.16
N VAL A 46 6.22 0.29 -2.96
CA VAL A 46 6.59 1.47 -3.75
C VAL A 46 8.00 1.94 -3.39
N VAL A 47 8.37 1.94 -2.10
CA VAL A 47 9.73 2.33 -1.66
C VAL A 47 10.79 1.39 -2.25
N VAL A 48 10.55 0.08 -2.25
CA VAL A 48 11.47 -0.90 -2.86
C VAL A 48 11.56 -0.71 -4.37
N GLY A 49 10.43 -0.53 -5.06
CA GLY A 49 10.41 -0.26 -6.50
C GLY A 49 11.15 1.03 -6.86
N PHE A 50 11.02 2.06 -6.03
CA PHE A 50 11.74 3.31 -6.20
C PHE A 50 13.25 3.20 -5.97
N ALA A 51 13.65 2.46 -4.94
CA ALA A 51 15.06 2.16 -4.70
C ALA A 51 15.67 1.37 -5.87
N ALA A 52 14.93 0.41 -6.42
CA ALA A 52 15.33 -0.32 -7.62
C ALA A 52 15.44 0.61 -8.85
N ALA A 53 14.47 1.51 -9.04
CA ALA A 53 14.48 2.51 -10.11
C ALA A 53 15.71 3.42 -10.03
N SER A 54 15.97 3.97 -8.84
CA SER A 54 17.13 4.83 -8.53
C SER A 54 18.44 4.17 -8.90
N ALA A 55 18.57 2.90 -8.52
CA ALA A 55 19.79 2.17 -8.76
C ALA A 55 19.95 1.77 -10.24
N THR A 56 18.86 1.57 -10.98
CA THR A 56 18.89 1.32 -12.43
C THR A 56 19.10 2.58 -13.28
N HIS A 57 18.69 3.76 -12.80
CA HIS A 57 18.73 5.01 -13.54
C HIS A 57 19.22 6.17 -12.65
N PRO A 58 20.51 6.20 -12.25
CA PRO A 58 21.04 7.19 -11.32
C PRO A 58 21.02 8.63 -11.86
N SER A 59 20.81 8.81 -13.16
CA SER A 59 20.65 10.12 -13.81
C SER A 59 19.25 10.70 -13.65
N VAL A 60 18.26 9.91 -13.23
CA VAL A 60 16.90 10.39 -13.02
C VAL A 60 16.87 11.09 -11.68
N ASP A 61 16.55 12.38 -11.69
CA ASP A 61 16.30 13.12 -10.45
C ASP A 61 15.01 12.60 -9.83
N LEU A 62 15.19 11.79 -8.80
CA LEU A 62 14.14 11.14 -8.05
C LEU A 62 13.61 12.03 -6.92
N PHE A 63 14.25 13.17 -6.67
CA PHE A 63 13.80 14.17 -5.72
C PHE A 63 12.31 14.54 -5.84
N PRO A 64 11.76 14.87 -7.04
CA PRO A 64 10.34 15.15 -7.18
C PRO A 64 9.49 13.95 -6.75
N LEU A 65 9.81 12.73 -7.19
CA LEU A 65 9.00 11.56 -6.84
C LEU A 65 9.05 11.25 -5.34
N GLY A 66 10.20 11.47 -4.70
CA GLY A 66 10.37 11.36 -3.25
C GLY A 66 9.53 12.36 -2.44
N ILE A 67 9.16 13.51 -3.03
CA ILE A 67 8.24 14.49 -2.43
C ILE A 67 6.77 14.17 -2.76
N TRP A 68 6.47 13.78 -4.01
CA TRP A 68 5.11 13.47 -4.44
C TRP A 68 4.57 12.17 -3.82
N MET A 69 5.41 11.17 -3.52
CA MET A 69 5.00 9.91 -2.85
C MET A 69 4.40 10.15 -1.44
N PRO A 70 5.08 10.83 -0.51
CA PRO A 70 4.52 11.17 0.80
C PRO A 70 3.25 12.01 0.72
N ILE A 71 3.18 12.94 -0.26
CA ILE A 71 1.99 13.78 -0.48
C ILE A 71 0.81 12.91 -0.95
N ALA A 72 1.00 12.08 -1.98
CA ALA A 72 -0.04 11.17 -2.48
C ALA A 72 -0.49 10.17 -1.40
N TRP A 73 0.45 9.69 -0.57
CA TRP A 73 0.16 8.84 0.57
C TRP A 73 -0.66 9.58 1.65
N ALA A 74 -0.28 10.80 2.03
CA ALA A 74 -1.03 11.62 2.98
C ALA A 74 -2.46 11.92 2.48
N LEU A 75 -2.60 12.24 1.18
CA LEU A 75 -3.89 12.45 0.55
C LEU A 75 -4.75 11.18 0.52
N SER A 76 -4.14 10.02 0.25
CA SER A 76 -4.79 8.71 0.34
C SER A 76 -5.31 8.45 1.76
N LEU A 77 -4.49 8.67 2.79
CA LEU A 77 -4.90 8.53 4.18
C LEU A 77 -6.07 9.44 4.53
N ILE A 78 -6.00 10.72 4.14
CA ILE A 78 -7.09 11.69 4.38
C ILE A 78 -8.38 11.23 3.69
N GLY A 79 -8.31 10.74 2.45
CA GLY A 79 -9.47 10.19 1.74
C GLY A 79 -10.09 8.98 2.44
N LEU A 80 -9.25 8.12 3.01
CA LEU A 80 -9.67 6.88 3.67
C LEU A 80 -10.24 7.09 5.07
N PHE A 81 -9.78 8.10 5.82
CA PHE A 81 -10.39 8.52 7.09
C PHE A 81 -11.76 9.17 6.92
N ARG A 82 -12.07 9.68 5.72
CA ARG A 82 -13.37 10.25 5.40
C ARG A 82 -14.43 9.20 5.05
N ILE A 83 -14.04 7.95 4.78
CA ILE A 83 -14.98 6.85 4.57
C ILE A 83 -15.32 6.29 5.95
N PRO A 84 -16.54 6.52 6.49
CA PRO A 84 -16.95 5.85 7.72
C PRO A 84 -16.90 4.34 7.47
N LYS A 85 -16.06 3.63 8.23
CA LYS A 85 -16.12 2.16 8.24
C LYS A 85 -17.56 1.78 8.61
N PRO A 86 -18.18 0.79 7.95
CA PRO A 86 -19.51 0.34 8.32
C PRO A 86 -19.44 -0.14 9.78
N SER A 87 -19.92 0.71 10.68
CA SER A 87 -20.17 0.33 12.07
C SER A 87 -21.09 -0.88 11.98
N ALA A 88 -20.63 -2.02 12.47
CA ALA A 88 -21.48 -3.19 12.60
C ALA A 88 -22.73 -2.72 13.34
N VAL A 89 -23.87 -2.67 12.63
CA VAL A 89 -25.18 -2.44 13.22
C VAL A 89 -25.31 -3.51 14.28
N SER A 90 -25.16 -3.13 15.55
CA SER A 90 -25.50 -4.04 16.64
C SER A 90 -27.00 -4.28 16.48
N HIS A 91 -27.36 -5.45 16.00
CA HIS A 91 -28.70 -5.97 16.20
C HIS A 91 -28.86 -6.06 17.72
N THR A 92 -29.36 -4.99 18.35
CA THR A 92 -30.06 -5.10 19.61
C THR A 92 -31.27 -5.94 19.28
N ASN A 93 -31.14 -7.25 19.47
CA ASN A 93 -32.25 -8.17 19.52
C ASN A 93 -33.21 -7.63 20.58
N HIS A 94 -34.19 -6.87 20.11
CA HIS A 94 -35.44 -6.70 20.82
C HIS A 94 -36.15 -8.03 20.69
N ASP A 95 -35.78 -8.97 21.56
CA ASP A 95 -36.60 -10.12 21.89
C ASP A 95 -37.83 -9.54 22.60
N GLY A 96 -38.79 -9.11 21.79
CA GLY A 96 -40.09 -8.65 22.22
C GLY A 96 -40.79 -9.80 22.91
N SER A 97 -40.67 -9.81 24.24
CA SER A 97 -41.58 -10.51 25.13
C SER A 97 -43.01 -10.09 24.78
N LEU A 98 -43.78 -11.02 24.23
CA LEU A 98 -45.23 -11.07 24.36
C LEU A 98 -45.58 -12.34 25.11
#